data_AF-A0A971ZZ95-F1
#
_entry.id   AF-A0A971ZZ95-F1
#
_cell.length_a   1.000
_cell.length_b   1.000
_cell.length_c   1.000
_cell.angle_alpha   90.00
_cell.angle_beta   90.00
_cell.angle_gamma   90.00
#
_symmetry.space_group_name_H-M   'P 1'
#
loop_
_entity.id
_entity.type
_entity.pdbx_description
1 polymer ?
#
loop_
_entity_poly.entity_id
_entity_poly.type
_entity_poly.pdbx_seq_one_letter_code
_entity_poly.pdbx_strand_id
1 'polypeptide(L)' 'MDYGYYDKNRRMELARAYVPFQRLNQVYDPKEALMKGTLFPELFMPYKKEKEDLRSEYYE' A
#
# COMPACT_ATOMS: atom_id res chain seq x y z
N MET A 1 -14.11 -3.89 32.57
CA MET A 1 -13.41 -4.74 31.59
C MET A 1 -12.83 -3.82 30.54
N ASP A 2 -11.53 -3.93 30.28
CA ASP A 2 -10.77 -3.02 29.41
C ASP A 2 -11.03 -3.35 27.93
N TYR A 3 -11.76 -2.47 27.24
CA TYR A 3 -12.09 -2.59 25.81
C TYR A 3 -10.93 -2.12 24.90
N GLY A 4 -9.74 -1.86 25.45
CA GLY A 4 -8.59 -1.31 24.72
C GLY A 4 -7.76 -2.30 23.89
N TYR A 5 -8.07 -3.59 23.89
CA TYR A 5 -7.14 -4.63 23.38
C TYR A 5 -7.23 -4.98 21.88
N TYR A 6 -8.17 -4.41 21.11
CA TYR A 6 -8.42 -4.84 19.72
C TYR A 6 -8.56 -3.72 18.67
N ASP A 7 -8.03 -2.51 18.87
CA ASP A 7 -7.85 -1.58 17.73
C ASP A 7 -6.54 -1.87 16.95
N LYS A 8 -6.30 -3.15 16.65
CA LYS A 8 -5.21 -3.61 15.76
C LYS A 8 -5.60 -3.50 14.28
N ASN A 9 -6.87 -3.16 14.00
CA ASN A 9 -7.49 -3.26 12.68
C ASN A 9 -7.53 -1.96 11.87
N ARG A 10 -7.15 -0.80 12.44
CA ARG A 10 -7.06 0.44 11.63
C ARG A 10 -5.97 0.45 10.57
N ARG A 11 -5.06 -0.55 10.54
CA ARG A 11 -3.90 -0.60 9.64
C ARG A 11 -3.70 -1.92 8.90
N MET A 12 -4.61 -2.89 9.03
CA MET A 12 -4.49 -4.14 8.29
C MET A 12 -5.24 -4.02 6.96
N GLU A 13 -4.48 -3.88 5.88
CA GLU A 13 -5.03 -3.93 4.53
C GLU A 13 -5.23 -5.38 4.09
N LEU A 14 -6.29 -5.64 3.32
CA LEU A 14 -6.48 -6.93 2.67
C LEU A 14 -5.34 -7.21 1.67
N ALA A 15 -4.93 -8.48 1.56
CA ALA A 15 -3.99 -8.90 0.54
C ALA A 15 -4.58 -8.66 -0.86
N ARG A 16 -3.76 -8.11 -1.76
CA ARG A 16 -4.14 -7.76 -3.13
C ARG A 16 -3.17 -8.41 -4.12
N ALA A 17 -3.70 -9.00 -5.18
CA ALA A 17 -2.94 -9.48 -6.33
C ALA A 17 -3.19 -8.55 -7.51
N TYR A 18 -2.20 -7.74 -7.87
CA TYR A 18 -2.30 -6.80 -8.98
C TYR A 18 -1.09 -6.94 -9.90
N VAL A 19 -1.37 -7.11 -11.19
CA VAL A 19 -0.37 -7.38 -12.22
C VAL A 19 -0.40 -6.22 -13.24
N PRO A 20 0.39 -5.15 -13.02
CA PRO A 20 0.48 -4.05 -13.98
C PRO A 20 1.35 -4.44 -15.18
N PHE A 21 1.24 -3.69 -16.28
CA PHE A 21 2.23 -3.76 -17.36
C PHE A 21 3.62 -3.44 -16.82
N GLN A 22 4.55 -4.39 -16.96
CA GLN A 22 5.86 -4.34 -16.32
C GLN A 22 6.82 -3.48 -17.13
N ARG A 23 7.19 -2.31 -16.60
CA ARG A 23 8.31 -1.48 -17.09
C ARG A 23 9.41 -1.55 -16.04
N LEU A 24 10.44 -2.35 -16.29
CA LEU A 24 11.46 -2.72 -15.31
C LEU A 24 12.76 -1.97 -15.62
N ASN A 25 12.79 -0.65 -15.38
CA ASN A 25 13.89 0.21 -15.84
C ASN A 25 14.94 0.50 -14.76
N GLN A 26 14.52 0.47 -13.49
CA GLN A 26 15.35 0.80 -12.34
C GLN A 26 15.30 -0.33 -11.31
N VAL A 27 16.32 -0.40 -10.46
CA VAL A 27 16.38 -1.38 -9.38
C VAL A 27 16.76 -0.71 -8.07
N TYR A 28 16.17 -1.17 -6.98
CA TYR A 28 16.61 -0.83 -5.63
C TYR A 28 17.98 -1.44 -5.33
N ASP A 29 18.68 -0.90 -4.34
CA ASP A 29 19.81 -1.61 -3.74
C ASP A 29 19.32 -2.88 -3.00
N PRO A 30 20.18 -3.88 -2.76
CA PRO A 30 19.76 -5.15 -2.18
C PRO A 30 19.05 -5.04 -0.82
N LYS A 31 19.43 -4.08 0.03
CA LYS A 31 18.83 -3.90 1.35
C LYS A 31 17.40 -3.38 1.22
N GLU A 32 17.20 -2.37 0.36
CA GLU A 32 15.88 -1.81 0.11
C GLU A 32 14.96 -2.79 -0.62
N ALA A 33 15.49 -3.53 -1.60
CA ALA A 33 14.74 -4.57 -2.32
C ALA A 33 14.19 -5.64 -1.38
N LEU A 34 15.01 -6.09 -0.42
CA LEU A 34 14.61 -7.07 0.59
C LEU A 34 13.49 -6.55 1.50
N MET A 35 13.61 -5.29 1.94
CA MET A 35 12.58 -4.65 2.76
C MET A 35 11.25 -4.49 2.03
N LYS A 36 11.30 -4.21 0.72
CA LYS A 36 10.12 -3.96 -0.11
C LYS A 36 9.50 -5.23 -0.72
N GLY A 37 10.24 -6.34 -0.73
CA GLY A 37 9.81 -7.61 -1.34
C GLY A 37 9.79 -7.58 -2.87
N THR A 38 10.45 -6.59 -3.49
CA THR A 38 10.59 -6.45 -4.93
C THR A 38 11.88 -5.70 -5.27
N LEU A 39 12.54 -6.09 -6.35
CA LEU A 39 13.71 -5.38 -6.87
C LEU A 39 13.33 -4.09 -7.60
N PHE A 40 12.14 -4.07 -8.19
CA PHE A 40 11.72 -3.02 -9.12
C PHE A 40 10.83 -1.99 -8.41
N PRO A 41 11.22 -0.70 -8.39
CA PRO A 41 10.43 0.37 -7.81
C PRO A 41 9.00 0.44 -8.35
N GLU A 42 8.82 0.20 -9.64
CA GLU A 42 7.55 0.25 -10.35
C GLU A 42 6.55 -0.83 -9.87
N LEU A 43 7.02 -1.86 -9.15
CA LEU A 43 6.18 -2.92 -8.60
C LEU A 43 5.86 -2.75 -7.11
N PHE A 44 6.47 -1.78 -6.42
CA PHE A 44 6.23 -1.56 -5.00
C PHE A 44 4.93 -0.76 -4.81
N MET A 45 3.87 -1.44 -4.36
CA MET A 45 2.52 -0.86 -4.13
C MET A 45 2.01 0.01 -5.30
N PRO A 46 1.84 -0.53 -6.53
CA PRO A 46 1.56 0.26 -7.73
C PRO A 46 0.12 0.80 -7.84
N TYR A 47 -0.64 0.74 -6.75
CA TYR A 47 -2.02 1.19 -6.69
C TYR A 47 -2.06 2.73 -6.71
N LYS A 48 -2.80 3.33 -7.63
CA LYS A 48 -3.15 4.75 -7.53
C LYS A 48 -4.00 4.92 -6.28
N LYS A 49 -3.63 5.83 -5.38
CA LYS A 49 -4.55 6.25 -4.31
C LYS A 49 -5.78 6.82 -5.01
N GLU A 50 -6.91 6.13 -4.91
CA GLU A 50 -8.19 6.77 -5.20
C GLU A 50 -8.25 8.01 -4.32
N LYS A 51 -8.54 9.15 -4.93
CA LYS A 51 -8.52 10.46 -4.27
C LYS A 51 -9.25 10.34 -2.94
N GLU A 52 -8.54 10.63 -1.87
CA GLU A 52 -9.05 10.77 -0.51
C GLU A 52 -9.94 12.01 -0.36
N ASP A 53 -10.56 12.49 -1.45
CA ASP A 53 -11.25 13.79 -1.54
C ASP A 53 -12.77 13.68 -1.78
N LEU A 54 -13.34 12.48 -1.99
CA LEU A 54 -14.80 12.37 -2.25
C LEU A 54 -15.65 12.18 -0.99
N ARG A 55 -15.05 12.18 0.21
CA ARG A 55 -15.78 11.96 1.48
C ARG A 55 -15.98 13.18 2.37
N SER A 56 -15.29 14.31 2.14
CA SER A 56 -15.51 15.51 2.96
C SER A 56 -16.63 16.42 2.44
N GLU A 57 -17.10 16.24 1.20
CA GLU A 57 -18.07 17.15 0.56
C GLU A 57 -19.56 16.78 0.79
N TYR A 58 -19.85 15.66 1.47
CA TYR A 58 -21.23 15.16 1.63
C TYR A 58 -21.79 15.28 3.06
N TYR A 59 -21.05 15.90 3.97
CA TYR A 59 -21.50 16.19 5.34
C TYR A 59 -21.11 17.62 5.73
N GLU A 60 -21.68 18.62 5.05
CA GLU A 60 -21.93 19.97 5.59
C GLU A 60 -23.43 20.20 5.77
#